data_AF-A0A1G2RRF5-F1
#
_entry.id   AF-A0A1G2RRF5-F1
#
_cell.length_a   1.000
_cell.length_b   1.000
_cell.length_c   1.000
_cell.angle_alpha   90.00
_cell.angle_beta   90.00
_cell.angle_gamma   90.00
#
_symmetry.space_group_name_H-M   'P 1'
#
loop_
_entity.id
_entity.type
_entity.pdbx_description
1 polymer ?
#
loop_
_entity_poly.entity_id
_entity_poly.type
_entity_poly.pdbx_seq_one_letter_code
_entity_poly.pdbx_strand_id
1 'polypeptide(L)'
;MTGQVEAQEELRVIVHPSKWNQWEDICKSVLEEYAQRFWTRFELWVPKKNVRRPPKNPRKDTVYIFVGCTPVRSESARIKSAFGHDLWVSAMGINGFLPSEEGIVISDDNCQELAEVVGRSIYILFWPTVREGYMEPVFRAILDRALFWIFEASDEDRRAYEENRSRGEKDRFAGLFGDWAGAIKATESQLKKNKKIAEELQQSLAKAIESLSVWEEYASMLKARGARDMQTVRDEYDRIMAMSKVKRLKVYSDRLVVFTEMITVCYKNLIFEIGEFRIEIDLSGKGLRMYNLTHPKPDKECNMQHPHVGPDGIPCLGNIKEAIPQFIAQREMGVVVTLSLQYLETLNLDDWRAQRNFFYWPLQGENEEDREKRVRAFEEELKKRRDPKLEENPVPLIDEMYCSQRQEVESVV
;
A
#
# COMPACT_ATOMS: atom_id res chain seq x y z
N MET A 1 1.55 5.81 -96.08
CA MET A 1 1.55 6.37 -94.71
C MET A 1 0.10 6.61 -94.26
N THR A 2 -0.70 5.55 -94.17
CA THR A 2 -2.12 5.57 -93.77
C THR A 2 -2.45 4.26 -93.06
N GLY A 3 -1.80 4.03 -91.91
CA GLY A 3 -1.91 2.79 -91.15
C GLY A 3 -1.61 2.96 -89.66
N GLN A 4 -1.97 4.11 -89.09
CA GLN A 4 -1.72 4.42 -87.67
C GLN A 4 -2.95 4.98 -86.92
N VAL A 5 -4.16 4.85 -87.49
CA VAL A 5 -5.39 5.44 -86.91
C VAL A 5 -6.36 4.38 -86.34
N GLU A 6 -6.10 3.07 -86.50
CA GLU A 6 -7.05 2.01 -86.08
C GLU A 6 -6.63 1.18 -84.85
N ALA A 7 -5.73 1.69 -84.00
CA ALA A 7 -5.43 1.05 -82.71
C ALA A 7 -5.35 2.04 -81.54
N GLN A 8 -6.09 3.15 -81.61
CA GLN A 8 -6.65 3.72 -80.38
C GLN A 8 -7.88 2.89 -79.99
N GLU A 9 -7.68 1.60 -79.67
CA GLU A 9 -8.58 0.97 -78.71
C GLU A 9 -8.45 1.82 -77.45
N GLU A 10 -9.45 2.68 -77.23
CA GLU A 10 -9.47 3.71 -76.20
C GLU A 10 -8.84 3.19 -74.91
N LEU A 11 -7.86 3.93 -74.38
CA LEU A 11 -7.44 3.83 -72.99
C LEU A 11 -8.71 3.98 -72.15
N ARG A 12 -9.24 2.85 -71.66
CA ARG A 12 -10.54 2.79 -70.98
C ARG A 12 -10.34 2.49 -69.51
N VAL A 13 -10.72 3.44 -68.66
CA VAL A 13 -10.94 3.17 -67.24
C VAL A 13 -12.35 2.62 -67.08
N ILE A 14 -12.47 1.36 -66.69
CA ILE A 14 -13.77 0.76 -66.38
C ILE A 14 -13.93 0.69 -64.86
N VAL A 15 -14.89 1.43 -64.34
CA VAL A 15 -15.31 1.34 -62.94
C VAL A 15 -16.60 0.53 -62.88
N HIS A 16 -16.59 -0.57 -62.12
CA HIS A 16 -17.77 -1.40 -61.95
C HIS A 16 -18.65 -0.88 -60.79
N PRO A 17 -19.90 -0.45 -61.05
CA PRO A 17 -20.71 0.24 -60.06
C PRO A 17 -21.29 -0.76 -59.05
N SER A 18 -20.76 -0.76 -57.85
CA SER A 18 -21.53 -1.13 -56.66
C SER A 18 -21.10 -0.26 -55.49
N LYS A 19 -21.98 0.66 -55.08
CA LYS A 19 -21.85 1.53 -53.90
C LYS A 19 -20.62 2.46 -53.89
N TRP A 20 -20.40 3.17 -54.99
CA TRP A 20 -19.48 4.30 -54.99
C TRP A 20 -20.20 5.55 -54.48
N ASN A 21 -19.63 6.19 -53.46
CA ASN A 21 -19.89 7.61 -53.17
C ASN A 21 -18.98 8.45 -54.10
N GLN A 22 -18.85 9.76 -53.83
CA GLN A 22 -18.06 10.79 -54.55
C GLN A 22 -16.60 10.44 -54.95
N TRP A 23 -16.09 9.26 -54.65
CA TRP A 23 -14.74 8.78 -54.97
C TRP A 23 -14.56 8.32 -56.42
N GLU A 24 -15.64 8.02 -57.15
CA GLU A 24 -15.55 7.45 -58.50
C GLU A 24 -14.84 8.41 -59.45
N ASP A 25 -15.20 9.68 -59.39
CA ASP A 25 -14.60 10.73 -60.22
C ASP A 25 -13.12 10.93 -59.89
N ILE A 26 -12.76 10.88 -58.60
CA ILE A 26 -11.37 11.00 -58.14
C ILE A 26 -10.54 9.81 -58.66
N CYS A 27 -11.00 8.58 -58.40
CA CYS A 27 -10.28 7.39 -58.86
C CYS A 27 -10.19 7.34 -60.38
N LYS A 28 -11.25 7.71 -61.09
CA LYS A 28 -11.26 7.74 -62.55
C LYS A 28 -10.26 8.76 -63.11
N SER A 29 -10.29 9.99 -62.61
CA SER A 29 -9.37 11.06 -63.00
C SER A 29 -7.91 10.64 -62.80
N VAL A 30 -7.59 10.09 -61.62
CA VAL A 30 -6.25 9.56 -61.34
C VAL A 30 -5.91 8.43 -62.31
N LEU A 31 -6.77 7.42 -62.48
CA LEU A 31 -6.48 6.28 -63.34
C LEU A 31 -6.32 6.64 -64.82
N GLU A 32 -7.01 7.66 -65.32
CA GLU A 32 -6.83 8.16 -66.69
C GLU A 32 -5.43 8.73 -66.92
N GLU A 33 -4.89 9.48 -65.94
CA GLU A 33 -3.52 9.97 -65.96
C GLU A 33 -2.50 8.81 -66.00
N TYR A 34 -2.67 7.81 -65.14
CA TYR A 34 -1.80 6.64 -65.11
C TYR A 34 -1.96 5.76 -66.36
N ALA A 35 -3.16 5.64 -66.93
CA ALA A 35 -3.42 4.90 -68.16
C ALA A 35 -2.62 5.49 -69.32
N GLN A 36 -2.58 6.82 -69.42
CA GLN A 36 -1.77 7.52 -70.41
C GLN A 36 -0.27 7.34 -70.15
N ARG A 37 0.17 7.49 -68.89
CA ARG A 37 1.60 7.37 -68.52
C ARG A 37 2.17 5.99 -68.83
N PHE A 38 1.43 4.91 -68.53
CA PHE A 38 1.90 3.53 -68.67
C PHE A 38 1.39 2.82 -69.93
N TRP A 39 0.62 3.52 -70.77
CA TRP A 39 -0.03 2.98 -71.98
C TRP A 39 -0.76 1.65 -71.70
N THR A 40 -1.55 1.63 -70.62
CA THR A 40 -2.22 0.41 -70.13
C THR A 40 -3.68 0.70 -69.76
N ARG A 41 -4.51 -0.34 -69.83
CA ARG A 41 -5.90 -0.28 -69.42
C ARG A 41 -6.03 -0.55 -67.92
N PHE A 42 -6.93 0.16 -67.24
CA PHE A 42 -7.25 -0.08 -65.84
C PHE A 42 -8.71 -0.54 -65.67
N GLU A 43 -8.91 -1.58 -64.88
CA GLU A 43 -10.24 -2.02 -64.46
C GLU A 43 -10.35 -1.98 -62.93
N LEU A 44 -11.22 -1.12 -62.43
CA LEU A 44 -11.42 -0.89 -61.01
C LEU A 44 -12.69 -1.59 -60.52
N TRP A 45 -12.52 -2.41 -59.48
CA TRP A 45 -13.53 -3.30 -58.96
C TRP A 45 -13.70 -3.11 -57.46
N VAL A 46 -14.96 -3.03 -57.03
CA VAL A 46 -15.34 -3.07 -55.62
C VAL A 46 -16.18 -4.33 -55.42
N PRO A 47 -15.57 -5.46 -55.05
CA PRO A 47 -16.31 -6.70 -54.94
C PRO A 47 -17.31 -6.65 -53.78
N LYS A 48 -18.47 -7.29 -53.96
CA LYS A 48 -19.45 -7.49 -52.88
C LYS A 48 -18.95 -8.42 -51.76
N LYS A 49 -17.87 -9.17 -52.03
CA LYS A 49 -17.24 -10.11 -51.10
C LYS A 49 -15.82 -9.63 -50.81
N ASN A 50 -15.37 -9.88 -49.60
CA ASN A 50 -14.04 -9.48 -49.12
C ASN A 50 -12.89 -10.29 -49.75
N VAL A 51 -13.20 -11.34 -50.52
CA VAL A 51 -12.21 -12.17 -51.24
C VAL A 51 -12.54 -12.18 -52.72
N ARG A 52 -11.54 -11.89 -53.56
CA ARG A 52 -11.66 -11.97 -55.01
C ARG A 52 -10.33 -12.36 -55.65
N ARG A 53 -10.27 -13.53 -56.26
CA ARG A 53 -9.09 -13.95 -57.03
C ARG A 53 -8.91 -13.11 -58.29
N PRO A 54 -7.66 -13.04 -58.82
CA PRO A 54 -7.42 -12.48 -60.14
C PRO A 54 -8.30 -13.15 -61.20
N PRO A 55 -8.66 -12.46 -62.30
CA PRO A 55 -9.34 -13.07 -63.43
C PRO A 55 -8.57 -14.31 -63.90
N LYS A 56 -9.25 -15.43 -64.17
CA LYS A 56 -8.59 -16.67 -64.61
C LYS A 56 -7.77 -16.49 -65.90
N ASN A 57 -8.21 -15.60 -66.77
CA ASN A 57 -7.56 -15.24 -68.03
C ASN A 57 -7.41 -13.70 -68.08
N PRO A 58 -6.45 -13.12 -67.32
CA PRO A 58 -6.28 -11.68 -67.30
C PRO A 58 -5.74 -11.21 -68.64
N ARG A 59 -6.24 -10.07 -69.14
CA ARG A 59 -5.68 -9.46 -70.35
C ARG A 59 -4.28 -8.93 -70.05
N LYS A 60 -3.33 -9.14 -70.97
CA LYS A 60 -1.91 -8.77 -70.76
C LYS A 60 -1.68 -7.26 -70.67
N ASP A 61 -2.54 -6.47 -71.31
CA ASP A 61 -2.51 -5.02 -71.40
C ASP A 61 -3.32 -4.32 -70.30
N THR A 62 -3.93 -5.08 -69.39
CA THR A 62 -4.85 -4.57 -68.39
C THR A 62 -4.28 -4.77 -66.98
N VAL A 63 -4.41 -3.73 -66.14
CA VAL A 63 -4.17 -3.78 -64.70
C VAL A 63 -5.52 -3.79 -63.99
N TYR A 64 -5.72 -4.76 -63.10
CA TYR A 64 -6.95 -4.91 -62.33
C TYR A 64 -6.75 -4.32 -60.94
N ILE A 65 -7.63 -3.45 -60.49
CA ILE A 65 -7.58 -2.87 -59.14
C ILE A 65 -8.81 -3.35 -58.38
N PHE A 66 -8.60 -3.93 -57.21
CA PHE A 66 -9.66 -4.39 -56.33
C PHE A 66 -9.59 -3.64 -55.01
N VAL A 67 -10.69 -3.03 -54.58
CA VAL A 67 -10.72 -2.20 -53.36
C VAL A 67 -11.50 -2.89 -52.26
N GLY A 68 -10.96 -2.86 -51.03
CA GLY A 68 -11.61 -3.45 -49.87
C GLY A 68 -11.69 -4.98 -49.95
N CYS A 69 -10.65 -5.62 -50.48
CA CYS A 69 -10.59 -7.08 -50.55
C CYS A 69 -9.15 -7.62 -50.67
N THR A 70 -9.04 -8.93 -50.58
CA THR A 70 -7.82 -9.75 -50.68
C THR A 70 -8.03 -10.87 -51.72
N PRO A 71 -6.98 -11.46 -52.32
CA PRO A 71 -7.16 -12.53 -53.30
C PRO A 71 -7.61 -13.87 -52.69
N VAL A 72 -7.26 -14.17 -51.42
CA VAL A 72 -7.49 -15.52 -50.84
C VAL A 72 -8.10 -15.57 -49.44
N ARG A 73 -7.71 -14.69 -48.50
CA ARG A 73 -8.11 -14.80 -47.08
C ARG A 73 -8.60 -13.50 -46.47
N SER A 74 -9.80 -13.49 -45.91
CA SER A 74 -10.37 -12.31 -45.25
C SER A 74 -10.04 -12.26 -43.75
N GLU A 75 -8.76 -12.20 -43.41
CA GLU A 75 -8.37 -11.84 -42.05
C GLU A 75 -8.40 -10.33 -41.91
N SER A 76 -9.03 -9.82 -40.84
CA SER A 76 -9.21 -8.38 -40.67
C SER A 76 -7.97 -7.72 -40.08
N ALA A 77 -7.55 -6.61 -40.69
CA ALA A 77 -6.51 -5.74 -40.16
C ALA A 77 -7.12 -4.39 -39.73
N ARG A 78 -6.50 -3.70 -38.77
CA ARG A 78 -6.86 -2.33 -38.43
C ARG A 78 -5.91 -1.36 -39.10
N ILE A 79 -6.44 -0.55 -40.01
CA ILE A 79 -5.69 0.50 -40.69
C ILE A 79 -6.09 1.84 -40.10
N LYS A 80 -5.11 2.57 -39.55
CA LYS A 80 -5.33 3.83 -38.84
C LYS A 80 -4.95 5.02 -39.71
N SER A 81 -3.84 4.90 -40.44
CA SER A 81 -3.32 5.92 -41.34
C SER A 81 -2.80 5.27 -42.62
N ALA A 82 -2.62 6.09 -43.66
CA ALA A 82 -1.96 5.67 -44.89
C ALA A 82 -1.11 6.84 -45.40
N PHE A 83 0.19 6.63 -45.56
CA PHE A 83 1.13 7.64 -46.07
C PHE A 83 1.06 8.98 -45.31
N GLY A 84 0.98 8.90 -43.98
CA GLY A 84 0.88 10.08 -43.11
C GLY A 84 -0.50 10.75 -43.08
N HIS A 85 -1.49 10.21 -43.79
CA HIS A 85 -2.88 10.68 -43.72
C HIS A 85 -3.71 9.80 -42.79
N ASP A 86 -4.37 10.41 -41.81
CA ASP A 86 -5.33 9.70 -40.96
C ASP A 86 -6.53 9.26 -41.78
N LEU A 87 -6.86 7.97 -41.70
CA LEU A 87 -8.08 7.47 -42.30
C LEU A 87 -9.27 7.79 -41.38
N TRP A 88 -10.51 7.87 -41.87
CA TRP A 88 -11.64 8.17 -41.00
C TRP A 88 -11.93 6.98 -40.09
N VAL A 89 -11.47 7.09 -38.86
CA VAL A 89 -11.57 6.07 -37.82
C VAL A 89 -12.82 6.35 -36.99
N SER A 90 -13.87 5.53 -37.12
CA SER A 90 -14.76 5.30 -35.96
C SER A 90 -13.90 4.84 -34.79
N ALA A 91 -14.29 4.97 -33.52
CA ALA A 91 -13.45 4.56 -32.38
C ALA A 91 -12.85 3.12 -32.45
N MET A 92 -13.28 2.30 -33.40
CA MET A 92 -12.81 0.93 -33.68
C MET A 92 -11.81 0.75 -34.84
N GLY A 93 -11.44 1.77 -35.62
CA GLY A 93 -10.58 1.62 -36.83
C GLY A 93 -11.39 1.50 -38.14
N ILE A 94 -10.71 1.56 -39.30
CA ILE A 94 -11.26 1.01 -40.54
C ILE A 94 -10.93 -0.48 -40.56
N ASN A 95 -11.94 -1.30 -40.85
CA ASN A 95 -11.74 -2.72 -41.14
C ASN A 95 -11.03 -2.85 -42.49
N GLY A 96 -9.74 -3.13 -42.44
CA GLY A 96 -8.95 -3.60 -43.57
C GLY A 96 -8.78 -5.10 -43.55
N PHE A 97 -7.90 -5.60 -44.41
CA PHE A 97 -7.55 -7.00 -44.57
C PHE A 97 -6.04 -7.15 -44.42
N LEU A 98 -5.60 -8.29 -43.90
CA LEU A 98 -4.20 -8.68 -44.01
C LEU A 98 -3.88 -9.06 -45.47
N PRO A 99 -2.65 -8.83 -45.95
CA PRO A 99 -2.19 -9.36 -47.23
C PRO A 99 -2.38 -10.88 -47.29
N SER A 100 -2.61 -11.40 -48.50
CA SER A 100 -2.75 -12.84 -48.72
C SER A 100 -1.44 -13.61 -48.70
N GLU A 101 -0.32 -12.88 -48.79
CA GLU A 101 1.04 -13.40 -48.94
C GLU A 101 1.33 -13.98 -50.34
N GLU A 102 0.40 -13.90 -51.29
CA GLU A 102 0.61 -14.35 -52.67
C GLU A 102 1.35 -13.32 -53.53
N GLY A 103 1.53 -12.08 -53.04
CA GLY A 103 2.09 -10.98 -53.81
C GLY A 103 3.07 -10.07 -53.07
N ILE A 104 3.36 -8.95 -53.72
CA ILE A 104 4.20 -7.88 -53.17
C ILE A 104 3.31 -6.93 -52.36
N VAL A 105 3.56 -6.85 -51.06
CA VAL A 105 2.85 -5.96 -50.15
C VAL A 105 3.41 -4.54 -50.27
N ILE A 106 2.50 -3.59 -50.49
CA ILE A 106 2.76 -2.16 -50.46
C ILE A 106 2.43 -1.65 -49.06
N SER A 107 3.46 -1.23 -48.36
CA SER A 107 3.34 -0.61 -47.04
C SER A 107 3.65 0.88 -47.08
N ASP A 108 3.15 1.64 -46.11
CA ASP A 108 3.60 3.02 -45.88
C ASP A 108 4.87 3.08 -45.02
N ASP A 109 5.29 4.30 -44.68
CA ASP A 109 6.51 4.54 -43.90
C ASP A 109 6.38 4.12 -42.43
N ASN A 110 5.14 3.88 -41.95
CA ASN A 110 4.85 3.32 -40.63
C ASN A 110 4.72 1.78 -40.67
N CYS A 111 5.12 1.15 -41.78
CA CYS A 111 4.97 -0.29 -42.03
C CYS A 111 3.51 -0.78 -42.01
N GLN A 112 2.54 0.11 -42.23
CA GLN A 112 1.13 -0.24 -42.40
C GLN A 112 0.95 -0.87 -43.78
N GLU A 113 0.46 -2.11 -43.85
CA GLU A 113 0.26 -2.85 -45.09
C GLU A 113 -1.06 -2.39 -45.75
N LEU A 114 -0.97 -1.67 -46.87
CA LEU A 114 -2.09 -0.94 -47.48
C LEU A 114 -2.63 -1.57 -48.76
N ALA A 115 -1.74 -2.20 -49.53
CA ALA A 115 -2.12 -2.90 -50.74
C ALA A 115 -1.25 -4.14 -50.98
N GLU A 116 -1.69 -5.02 -51.87
CA GLU A 116 -0.92 -6.18 -52.33
C GLU A 116 -0.98 -6.29 -53.86
N VAL A 117 0.15 -6.53 -54.51
CA VAL A 117 0.27 -6.71 -55.96
C VAL A 117 0.46 -8.18 -56.28
N VAL A 118 -0.52 -8.80 -56.95
CA VAL A 118 -0.47 -10.19 -57.42
C VAL A 118 -0.55 -10.21 -58.94
N GLY A 119 0.59 -10.48 -59.59
CA GLY A 119 0.69 -10.37 -61.05
C GLY A 119 0.40 -8.94 -61.51
N ARG A 120 -0.65 -8.76 -62.33
CA ARG A 120 -1.14 -7.45 -62.80
C ARG A 120 -2.37 -6.96 -62.03
N SER A 121 -2.60 -7.50 -60.82
CA SER A 121 -3.73 -7.13 -59.97
C SER A 121 -3.23 -6.39 -58.73
N ILE A 122 -3.85 -5.26 -58.41
CA ILE A 122 -3.59 -4.45 -57.22
C ILE A 122 -4.79 -4.63 -56.28
N TYR A 123 -4.54 -5.08 -55.05
CA TYR A 123 -5.54 -5.25 -54.01
C TYR A 123 -5.35 -4.17 -52.95
N ILE A 124 -6.22 -3.17 -52.91
CA ILE A 124 -6.25 -2.19 -51.83
C ILE A 124 -6.95 -2.84 -50.63
N LEU A 125 -6.19 -3.06 -49.56
CA LEU A 125 -6.57 -3.92 -48.45
C LEU A 125 -7.52 -3.24 -47.46
N PHE A 126 -8.03 -2.06 -47.75
CA PHE A 126 -8.99 -1.38 -46.90
C PHE A 126 -10.03 -0.65 -47.72
N TRP A 127 -11.12 -0.31 -47.04
CA TRP A 127 -12.14 0.56 -47.60
C TRP A 127 -11.67 2.01 -47.49
N PRO A 128 -11.60 2.75 -48.60
CA PRO A 128 -11.20 4.14 -48.60
C PRO A 128 -12.33 5.01 -48.01
N THR A 129 -12.53 4.94 -46.70
CA THR A 129 -13.32 5.91 -45.94
C THR A 129 -12.35 6.92 -45.36
N VAL A 130 -11.86 7.84 -46.19
CA VAL A 130 -10.96 8.92 -45.77
C VAL A 130 -11.78 10.20 -45.63
N ARG A 131 -11.35 11.14 -44.77
CA ARG A 131 -11.91 12.51 -44.81
C ARG A 131 -11.77 13.07 -46.24
N GLU A 132 -12.75 13.86 -46.68
CA GLU A 132 -12.71 14.54 -47.99
C GLU A 132 -11.33 15.21 -48.19
N GLY A 133 -10.71 14.97 -49.35
CA GLY A 133 -9.42 15.56 -49.74
C GLY A 133 -8.16 14.70 -49.55
N TYR A 134 -8.19 13.60 -48.80
CA TYR A 134 -6.98 12.79 -48.53
C TYR A 134 -6.87 11.48 -49.30
N MET A 135 -7.93 11.00 -49.96
CA MET A 135 -7.82 9.74 -50.69
C MET A 135 -7.03 9.86 -51.98
N GLU A 136 -7.12 10.99 -52.69
CA GLU A 136 -6.35 11.17 -53.92
C GLU A 136 -4.84 10.96 -53.68
N PRO A 137 -4.19 11.64 -52.70
CA PRO A 137 -2.78 11.41 -52.44
C PRO A 137 -2.48 9.99 -51.96
N VAL A 138 -3.34 9.39 -51.13
CA VAL A 138 -3.18 7.98 -50.71
C VAL A 138 -3.29 7.03 -51.89
N PHE A 139 -4.25 7.23 -52.78
CA PHE A 139 -4.49 6.37 -53.95
C PHE A 139 -3.34 6.48 -54.94
N ARG A 140 -2.88 7.71 -55.23
CA ARG A 140 -1.69 7.96 -56.06
C ARG A 140 -0.45 7.29 -55.48
N ALA A 141 -0.20 7.43 -54.17
CA ALA A 141 0.93 6.79 -53.52
C ALA A 141 0.88 5.26 -53.61
N ILE A 142 -0.30 4.64 -53.47
CA ILE A 142 -0.47 3.19 -53.70
C ILE A 142 -0.16 2.84 -55.16
N LEU A 143 -0.72 3.58 -56.12
CA LEU A 143 -0.54 3.31 -57.55
C LEU A 143 0.91 3.47 -57.99
N ASP A 144 1.60 4.55 -57.60
CA ASP A 144 3.02 4.75 -57.90
C ASP A 144 3.86 3.56 -57.43
N ARG A 145 3.69 3.15 -56.16
CA ARG A 145 4.42 2.01 -55.60
C ARG A 145 4.03 0.69 -56.29
N ALA A 146 2.74 0.46 -56.53
CA ALA A 146 2.26 -0.79 -57.12
C ALA A 146 2.64 -0.95 -58.60
N LEU A 147 2.59 0.15 -59.37
CA LEU A 147 2.88 0.14 -60.80
C LEU A 147 4.37 0.01 -61.08
N PHE A 148 5.23 0.54 -60.20
CA PHE A 148 6.65 0.20 -60.20
C PHE A 148 6.84 -1.33 -60.20
N TRP A 149 6.17 -2.07 -59.31
CA TRP A 149 6.27 -3.53 -59.26
C TRP A 149 5.71 -4.26 -60.48
N ILE A 150 4.72 -3.69 -61.15
CA ILE A 150 4.07 -4.30 -62.32
C ILE A 150 4.89 -4.08 -63.60
N PHE A 151 5.50 -2.91 -63.76
CA PHE A 151 6.09 -2.49 -65.05
C PHE A 151 7.61 -2.25 -65.00
N GLU A 152 8.14 -1.82 -63.86
CA GLU A 152 9.51 -1.29 -63.78
C GLU A 152 10.45 -2.19 -62.96
N ALA A 153 9.92 -2.95 -61.99
CA ALA A 153 10.72 -3.77 -61.09
C ALA A 153 11.42 -4.92 -61.82
N SER A 154 12.71 -5.04 -61.60
CA SER A 154 13.55 -6.13 -62.07
C SER A 154 13.41 -7.39 -61.20
N ASP A 155 13.97 -8.51 -61.67
CA ASP A 155 14.07 -9.73 -60.86
C ASP A 155 14.99 -9.56 -59.64
N GLU A 156 15.92 -8.59 -59.68
CA GLU A 156 16.76 -8.24 -58.53
C GLU A 156 15.96 -7.50 -57.46
N ASP A 157 15.10 -6.55 -57.86
CA ASP A 157 14.20 -5.84 -56.95
C ASP A 157 13.25 -6.81 -56.23
N ARG A 158 12.73 -7.79 -56.97
CA ARG A 158 11.85 -8.84 -56.42
C ARG A 158 12.56 -9.71 -55.39
N ARG A 159 13.79 -10.14 -55.69
CA ARG A 159 14.60 -10.92 -54.73
C ARG A 159 14.97 -10.11 -53.49
N ALA A 160 15.37 -8.85 -53.67
CA ALA A 160 15.70 -7.95 -52.56
C ALA A 160 14.46 -7.69 -51.66
N TYR A 161 13.28 -7.55 -52.26
CA TYR A 161 12.03 -7.43 -51.54
C TYR A 161 11.73 -8.67 -50.68
N GLU A 162 11.82 -9.88 -51.26
CA GLU A 162 11.58 -11.13 -50.53
C GLU A 162 12.57 -11.30 -49.37
N GLU A 163 13.85 -10.98 -49.57
CA GLU A 163 14.86 -11.05 -48.52
C GLU A 163 14.58 -10.08 -47.36
N ASN A 164 14.26 -8.81 -47.70
CA ASN A 164 13.90 -7.80 -46.70
C ASN A 164 12.61 -8.14 -45.97
N ARG A 165 11.61 -8.69 -46.66
CA ARG A 165 10.37 -9.18 -46.07
C ARG A 165 10.65 -10.31 -45.08
N SER A 166 11.42 -11.32 -45.48
CA SER A 166 11.80 -12.43 -44.61
C SER A 166 12.56 -11.97 -43.36
N ARG A 167 13.44 -10.96 -43.51
CA ARG A 167 14.15 -10.34 -42.39
C ARG A 167 13.19 -9.61 -41.45
N GLY A 168 12.29 -8.78 -41.99
CA GLY A 168 11.28 -8.08 -41.20
C GLY A 168 10.32 -9.03 -40.47
N GLU A 169 9.93 -10.14 -41.08
CA GLU A 169 9.12 -11.18 -40.44
C GLU A 169 9.86 -11.86 -39.28
N LYS A 170 11.16 -12.15 -39.44
CA LYS A 170 12.01 -12.66 -38.34
C LYS A 170 12.12 -11.67 -37.19
N ASP A 171 12.29 -10.38 -37.49
CA ASP A 171 12.38 -9.34 -36.47
C ASP A 171 11.04 -9.13 -35.74
N ARG A 172 9.91 -9.13 -36.47
CA ARG A 172 8.57 -9.11 -35.88
C ARG A 172 8.32 -10.33 -34.99
N PHE A 173 8.72 -11.51 -35.45
CA PHE A 173 8.64 -12.74 -34.67
C PHE A 173 9.48 -12.63 -33.39
N ALA A 174 10.75 -12.22 -33.48
CA ALA A 174 11.60 -12.02 -32.32
C ALA A 174 11.01 -10.99 -31.32
N GLY A 175 10.43 -9.89 -31.82
CA GLY A 175 9.74 -8.88 -31.02
C GLY A 175 8.57 -9.45 -30.24
N LEU A 176 7.71 -10.27 -30.87
CA LEU A 176 6.58 -10.93 -30.20
C LEU A 176 7.03 -11.78 -28.99
N PHE A 177 8.14 -12.52 -29.13
CA PHE A 177 8.68 -13.30 -28.01
C PHE A 177 9.36 -12.45 -26.93
N GLY A 178 9.97 -11.33 -27.31
CA GLY A 178 10.51 -10.35 -26.36
C GLY A 178 9.42 -9.76 -25.46
N ASP A 179 8.29 -9.35 -26.06
CA ASP A 179 7.14 -8.82 -25.34
C ASP A 179 6.53 -9.88 -24.39
N TRP A 180 6.47 -11.14 -24.83
CA TRP A 180 6.02 -12.25 -24.00
C TRP A 180 6.92 -12.49 -22.78
N ALA A 181 8.25 -12.46 -22.96
CA ALA A 181 9.18 -12.60 -21.83
C ALA A 181 9.00 -11.46 -20.82
N GLY A 182 8.77 -10.23 -21.29
CA GLY A 182 8.41 -9.09 -20.46
C GLY A 182 7.09 -9.31 -19.69
N ALA A 183 6.06 -9.80 -20.37
CA ALA A 183 4.76 -10.10 -19.77
C ALA A 183 4.84 -11.21 -18.70
N ILE A 184 5.63 -12.27 -18.94
CA ILE A 184 5.88 -13.33 -17.95
C ILE A 184 6.52 -12.74 -16.70
N LYS A 185 7.61 -11.96 -16.86
CA LYS A 185 8.31 -11.34 -15.73
C LYS A 185 7.41 -10.38 -14.94
N ALA A 186 6.58 -9.60 -15.63
CA ALA A 186 5.60 -8.71 -15.00
C ALA A 186 4.56 -9.51 -14.19
N THR A 187 4.07 -10.61 -14.75
CA THR A 187 3.09 -11.50 -14.11
C THR A 187 3.69 -12.20 -12.88
N GLU A 188 4.92 -12.71 -12.97
CA GLU A 188 5.63 -13.32 -11.84
C GLU A 188 5.86 -12.33 -10.69
N SER A 189 6.22 -11.08 -11.03
CA SER A 189 6.38 -10.00 -10.05
C SER A 189 5.06 -9.72 -9.31
N GLN A 190 3.95 -9.67 -10.04
CA GLN A 190 2.62 -9.50 -9.43
C GLN A 190 2.21 -10.71 -8.57
N LEU A 191 2.49 -11.92 -9.03
CA LEU A 191 2.25 -13.14 -8.26
C LEU A 191 2.99 -13.11 -6.91
N LYS A 192 4.25 -12.68 -6.90
CA LYS A 192 5.06 -12.56 -5.68
C LYS A 192 4.48 -11.52 -4.72
N LYS A 193 4.03 -10.36 -5.23
CA LYS A 193 3.38 -9.32 -4.42
C LYS A 193 2.08 -9.85 -3.79
N ASN A 194 1.23 -10.51 -4.58
CA ASN A 194 -0.04 -11.04 -4.11
C ASN A 194 0.14 -12.15 -3.05
N LYS A 195 1.17 -13.00 -3.18
CA LYS A 195 1.52 -14.01 -2.17
C LYS A 195 1.86 -13.36 -0.82
N LYS A 196 2.67 -12.30 -0.81
CA LYS A 196 3.03 -11.57 0.41
C LYS A 196 1.80 -10.96 1.09
N ILE A 197 0.89 -10.37 0.31
CA ILE A 197 -0.38 -9.81 0.84
C ILE A 197 -1.22 -10.92 1.50
N ALA A 198 -1.29 -12.10 0.90
CA ALA A 198 -2.02 -13.23 1.47
C ALA A 198 -1.43 -13.69 2.82
N GLU A 199 -0.10 -13.74 2.95
CA GLU A 199 0.58 -14.07 4.21
C GLU A 199 0.31 -13.04 5.32
N GLU A 200 0.34 -11.75 5.00
CA GLU A 200 0.04 -10.67 5.95
C GLU A 200 -1.41 -10.75 6.46
N LEU A 201 -2.37 -11.04 5.56
CA LEU A 201 -3.77 -11.23 5.92
C LEU A 201 -3.99 -12.46 6.81
N GLN A 202 -3.29 -13.56 6.56
CA GLN A 202 -3.36 -14.77 7.41
C GLN A 202 -2.85 -14.48 8.83
N GLN A 203 -1.74 -13.76 8.97
CA GLN A 203 -1.22 -13.38 10.29
C GLN A 203 -2.18 -12.45 11.03
N SER A 204 -2.79 -11.49 10.32
CA SER A 204 -3.78 -10.61 10.92
C SER A 204 -5.04 -11.36 11.37
N LEU A 205 -5.50 -12.34 10.59
CA LEU A 205 -6.64 -13.19 10.95
C LEU A 205 -6.34 -14.03 12.20
N ALA A 206 -5.15 -14.62 12.29
CA ALA A 206 -4.73 -15.39 13.46
C ALA A 206 -4.75 -14.56 14.75
N LYS A 207 -4.24 -13.32 14.70
CA LYS A 207 -4.30 -12.38 15.84
C LYS A 207 -5.72 -12.01 16.24
N ALA A 208 -6.61 -11.86 15.25
CA ALA A 208 -8.02 -11.55 15.51
C ALA A 208 -8.74 -12.74 16.19
N ILE A 209 -8.43 -13.98 15.78
CA ILE A 209 -8.96 -15.19 16.41
C ILE A 209 -8.49 -15.31 17.86
N GLU A 210 -7.20 -15.10 18.13
CA GLU A 210 -6.64 -15.10 19.50
C GLU A 210 -7.29 -14.03 20.38
N SER A 211 -7.51 -12.83 19.82
CA SER A 211 -8.22 -11.77 20.54
C SER A 211 -9.67 -12.17 20.86
N LEU A 212 -10.37 -12.81 19.92
CA LEU A 212 -11.74 -13.27 20.13
C LEU A 212 -11.83 -14.33 21.24
N SER A 213 -10.91 -15.29 21.32
CA SER A 213 -10.91 -16.27 22.41
C SER A 213 -10.75 -15.61 23.78
N VAL A 214 -9.91 -14.57 23.89
CA VAL A 214 -9.77 -13.80 25.14
C VAL A 214 -11.09 -13.10 25.51
N TRP A 215 -11.80 -12.54 24.53
CA TRP A 215 -13.09 -11.89 24.78
C TRP A 215 -14.21 -12.88 25.12
N GLU A 216 -14.21 -14.07 24.53
CA GLU A 216 -15.16 -15.14 24.85
C GLU A 216 -14.97 -15.65 26.27
N GLU A 217 -13.72 -15.89 26.68
CA GLU A 217 -13.38 -16.24 28.07
C GLU A 217 -13.81 -15.13 29.03
N TYR A 218 -13.53 -13.87 28.70
CA TYR A 218 -13.95 -12.72 29.50
C TYR A 218 -15.48 -12.63 29.63
N ALA A 219 -16.22 -12.81 28.54
CA ALA A 219 -17.69 -12.83 28.55
C ALA A 219 -18.24 -14.01 29.36
N SER A 220 -17.63 -15.19 29.27
CA SER A 220 -17.98 -16.37 30.06
C SER A 220 -17.76 -16.12 31.55
N MET A 221 -16.61 -15.54 31.91
CA MET A 221 -16.30 -15.13 33.29
C MET A 221 -17.32 -14.11 33.81
N LEU A 222 -17.71 -13.12 33.00
CA LEU A 222 -18.74 -12.15 33.38
C LEU A 222 -20.11 -12.81 33.58
N LYS A 223 -20.50 -13.76 32.72
CA LYS A 223 -21.77 -14.50 32.86
C LYS A 223 -21.78 -15.37 34.12
N ALA A 224 -20.71 -16.09 34.39
CA ALA A 224 -20.56 -16.88 35.62
C ALA A 224 -20.60 -15.99 36.88
N ARG A 225 -20.17 -14.73 36.76
CA ARG A 225 -20.12 -13.75 37.87
C ARG A 225 -21.34 -12.84 37.98
N GLY A 226 -22.17 -12.73 36.94
CA GLY A 226 -23.41 -11.96 36.93
C GLY A 226 -24.44 -12.46 37.95
N ALA A 227 -24.18 -13.61 38.57
CA ALA A 227 -24.92 -14.17 39.70
C ALA A 227 -24.17 -14.05 41.04
N ARG A 228 -23.23 -13.09 41.22
CA ARG A 228 -22.79 -12.76 42.59
C ARG A 228 -23.97 -12.16 43.32
N ASP A 229 -24.35 -12.82 44.42
CA ASP A 229 -25.35 -12.30 45.33
C ASP A 229 -24.95 -10.89 45.78
N MET A 230 -25.92 -9.97 45.80
CA MET A 230 -25.73 -8.61 46.31
C MET A 230 -25.20 -8.62 47.73
N GLN A 231 -25.48 -9.67 48.50
CA GLN A 231 -24.90 -9.86 49.82
C GLN A 231 -23.37 -9.98 49.77
N THR A 232 -22.81 -10.75 48.84
CA THR A 232 -21.34 -10.89 48.69
C THR A 232 -20.66 -9.55 48.36
N VAL A 233 -21.34 -8.67 47.61
CA VAL A 233 -20.83 -7.33 47.31
C VAL A 233 -20.84 -6.43 48.55
N ARG A 234 -21.87 -6.54 49.40
CA ARG A 234 -21.93 -5.82 50.68
C ARG A 234 -20.85 -6.32 51.64
N ASP A 235 -20.67 -7.64 51.73
CA ASP A 235 -19.65 -8.24 52.57
C ASP A 235 -18.23 -7.82 52.13
N GLU A 236 -18.00 -7.61 50.82
CA GLU A 236 -16.74 -7.06 50.30
C GLU A 236 -16.51 -5.61 50.76
N TYR A 237 -17.54 -4.77 50.73
CA TYR A 237 -17.47 -3.39 51.23
C TYR A 237 -17.10 -3.38 52.71
N ASP A 238 -17.77 -4.21 53.51
CA ASP A 238 -17.53 -4.30 54.96
C ASP A 238 -16.12 -4.83 55.25
N ARG A 239 -15.64 -5.81 54.48
CA ARG A 239 -14.26 -6.30 54.57
C ARG A 239 -13.23 -5.21 54.28
N ILE A 240 -13.43 -4.38 53.25
CA ILE A 240 -12.52 -3.27 52.94
C ILE A 240 -12.53 -2.23 54.06
N MET A 241 -13.73 -1.85 54.54
CA MET A 241 -13.86 -0.89 55.64
C MET A 241 -13.26 -1.40 56.96
N ALA A 242 -13.19 -2.72 57.15
CA ALA A 242 -12.56 -3.35 58.32
C ALA A 242 -11.03 -3.46 58.21
N MET A 243 -10.42 -3.16 57.05
CA MET A 243 -8.96 -3.21 56.90
C MET A 243 -8.29 -2.13 57.73
N SER A 244 -7.21 -2.50 58.42
CA SER A 244 -6.36 -1.52 59.10
C SER A 244 -5.88 -0.47 58.09
N LYS A 245 -5.92 0.80 58.50
CA LYS A 245 -5.57 1.97 57.68
C LYS A 245 -6.60 2.39 56.63
N VAL A 246 -7.76 1.75 56.50
CA VAL A 246 -8.84 2.30 55.65
C VAL A 246 -9.71 3.24 56.48
N LYS A 247 -9.65 4.53 56.17
CA LYS A 247 -10.41 5.60 56.84
C LYS A 247 -11.81 5.75 56.28
N ARG A 248 -11.94 5.64 54.95
CA ARG A 248 -13.22 5.82 54.25
C ARG A 248 -13.19 5.20 52.85
N LEU A 249 -14.31 4.65 52.41
CA LEU A 249 -14.52 4.15 51.06
C LEU A 249 -15.64 4.93 50.34
N LYS A 250 -15.38 5.40 49.12
CA LYS A 250 -16.38 6.00 48.23
C LYS A 250 -16.51 5.17 46.96
N VAL A 251 -17.75 4.87 46.59
CA VAL A 251 -18.07 4.09 45.38
C VAL A 251 -18.69 5.02 44.34
N TYR A 252 -18.15 4.97 43.12
CA TYR A 252 -18.69 5.64 41.94
C TYR A 252 -19.08 4.60 40.89
N SER A 253 -19.73 5.04 39.81
CA SER A 253 -20.14 4.16 38.71
C SER A 253 -18.96 3.48 38.00
N ASP A 254 -17.80 4.14 37.95
CA ASP A 254 -16.64 3.76 37.15
C ASP A 254 -15.37 3.54 37.98
N ARG A 255 -15.39 3.83 39.28
CA ARG A 255 -14.21 3.68 40.16
C ARG A 255 -14.56 3.49 41.62
N LEU A 256 -13.63 2.88 42.34
CA LEU A 256 -13.62 2.80 43.80
C LEU A 256 -12.54 3.73 44.34
N VAL A 257 -12.86 4.55 45.34
CA VAL A 257 -11.92 5.50 45.94
C VAL A 257 -11.76 5.21 47.42
N VAL A 258 -10.57 4.75 47.80
CA VAL A 258 -10.19 4.43 49.18
C VAL A 258 -9.39 5.59 49.76
N PHE A 259 -9.77 6.05 50.93
CA PHE A 259 -9.01 7.01 51.72
C PHE A 259 -8.36 6.27 52.87
N THR A 260 -7.04 6.42 53.02
CA THR A 260 -6.30 5.77 54.08
C THR A 260 -6.15 6.66 55.31
N GLU A 261 -5.82 6.05 56.44
CA GLU A 261 -5.17 6.72 57.56
C GLU A 261 -3.69 6.98 57.23
N MET A 262 -2.93 7.53 58.18
CA MET A 262 -1.49 7.74 58.05
C MET A 262 -0.79 6.40 57.80
N ILE A 263 -0.19 6.28 56.61
CA ILE A 263 0.70 5.18 56.26
C ILE A 263 2.09 5.47 56.81
N THR A 264 2.68 4.46 57.44
CA THR A 264 3.99 4.56 58.07
C THR A 264 4.88 3.43 57.59
N VAL A 265 6.18 3.71 57.39
CA VAL A 265 7.18 2.69 57.04
C VAL A 265 8.22 2.61 58.14
N CYS A 266 8.45 1.41 58.67
CA CYS A 266 9.53 1.17 59.62
C CYS A 266 10.80 0.76 58.87
N TYR A 267 11.90 1.47 59.10
CA TYR A 267 13.19 1.16 58.53
C TYR A 267 14.30 1.42 59.54
N LYS A 268 15.10 0.39 59.87
CA LYS A 268 16.16 0.45 60.89
C LYS A 268 15.70 1.06 62.23
N ASN A 269 14.51 0.67 62.69
CA ASN A 269 13.85 1.16 63.91
C ASN A 269 13.38 2.63 63.87
N LEU A 270 13.43 3.27 62.70
CA LEU A 270 12.86 4.59 62.48
C LEU A 270 11.52 4.45 61.78
N ILE A 271 10.52 5.17 62.27
CA ILE A 271 9.17 5.17 61.71
C ILE A 271 9.04 6.44 60.87
N PHE A 272 8.88 6.28 59.56
CA PHE A 272 8.63 7.38 58.63
C PHE A 272 7.13 7.53 58.39
N GLU A 273 6.62 8.75 58.50
CA GLU A 273 5.24 9.10 58.20
C GLU A 273 5.12 9.43 56.71
N ILE A 274 4.65 8.45 55.94
CA ILE A 274 4.56 8.57 54.49
C ILE A 274 3.39 9.47 54.09
N GLY A 275 2.24 9.33 54.74
CA GLY A 275 1.09 10.19 54.53
C GLY A 275 -0.26 9.47 54.49
N GLU A 276 -1.35 10.25 54.46
CA GLU A 276 -2.68 9.74 54.12
C GLU A 276 -2.84 9.70 52.60
N PHE A 277 -3.42 8.63 52.06
CA PHE A 277 -3.57 8.44 50.62
C PHE A 277 -5.02 8.41 50.16
N ARG A 278 -5.25 8.90 48.94
CA ARG A 278 -6.42 8.62 48.11
C ARG A 278 -6.02 7.63 47.02
N ILE A 279 -6.50 6.40 47.14
CA ILE A 279 -6.28 5.32 46.18
C ILE A 279 -7.51 5.22 45.28
N GLU A 280 -7.33 5.41 43.98
CA GLU A 280 -8.37 5.31 42.97
C GLU A 280 -8.18 4.03 42.15
N ILE A 281 -9.17 3.14 42.21
CA ILE A 281 -9.22 1.89 41.46
C ILE A 281 -10.24 2.07 40.34
N ASP A 282 -9.78 2.12 39.09
CA ASP A 282 -10.63 2.28 37.91
C ASP A 282 -11.23 0.94 37.49
N LEU A 283 -12.56 0.86 37.44
CA LEU A 283 -13.29 -0.36 37.09
C LEU A 283 -13.42 -0.57 35.57
N SER A 284 -13.05 0.44 34.77
CA SER A 284 -12.99 0.36 33.30
C SER A 284 -11.67 -0.18 32.77
N GLY A 285 -10.70 -0.46 33.66
CA GLY A 285 -9.41 -1.04 33.33
C GLY A 285 -8.28 -0.03 33.13
N LYS A 286 -8.47 1.24 33.49
CA LYS A 286 -7.38 2.25 33.45
C LYS A 286 -6.37 2.08 34.59
N GLY A 287 -6.58 1.12 35.48
CA GLY A 287 -5.64 0.69 36.51
C GLY A 287 -5.84 1.40 37.86
N LEU A 288 -4.72 1.68 38.52
CA LEU A 288 -4.65 2.14 39.91
C LEU A 288 -3.93 3.49 39.96
N ARG A 289 -4.45 4.44 40.74
CA ARG A 289 -3.76 5.69 41.06
C ARG A 289 -3.71 5.91 42.58
N MET A 290 -2.64 6.50 43.08
CA MET A 290 -2.43 6.77 44.50
C MET A 290 -1.96 8.21 44.68
N TYR A 291 -2.70 9.00 45.45
CA TYR A 291 -2.38 10.41 45.71
C TYR A 291 -2.16 10.62 47.20
N ASN A 292 -1.01 11.16 47.58
CA ASN A 292 -0.69 11.51 48.94
C ASN A 292 -1.30 12.87 49.29
N LEU A 293 -2.09 12.89 50.35
CA LEU A 293 -2.89 14.03 50.77
C LEU A 293 -2.21 14.90 51.82
N THR A 294 -1.15 14.39 52.48
CA THR A 294 -0.52 15.08 53.63
C THR A 294 0.95 15.37 53.41
N HIS A 295 1.73 14.41 52.89
CA HIS A 295 3.17 14.56 52.71
C HIS A 295 3.62 14.23 51.27
N PRO A 296 3.03 14.84 50.21
CA PRO A 296 3.66 14.75 48.90
C PRO A 296 5.05 15.39 48.98
N LYS A 297 6.04 14.80 48.31
CA LYS A 297 7.41 15.33 48.30
C LYS A 297 7.37 16.75 47.70
N PRO A 298 7.79 17.79 48.46
CA PRO A 298 7.77 19.18 48.02
C PRO A 298 8.96 19.46 47.10
N ASP A 299 9.03 18.77 45.97
CA ASP A 299 9.99 19.08 44.92
C ASP A 299 9.26 19.81 43.80
N LYS A 300 9.77 21.00 43.43
CA LYS A 300 9.21 21.87 42.40
C LYS A 300 9.10 21.14 41.04
N GLU A 301 9.91 20.11 40.80
CA GLU A 301 9.92 19.40 39.52
C GLU A 301 9.15 18.07 39.55
N CYS A 302 8.95 17.44 40.72
CA CYS A 302 8.55 16.04 40.75
C CYS A 302 7.29 15.70 41.57
N ASN A 303 6.74 16.60 42.42
CA ASN A 303 5.52 16.43 43.25
C ASN A 303 5.16 14.96 43.59
N MET A 304 6.15 14.23 44.10
CA MET A 304 6.11 12.77 44.12
C MET A 304 5.18 12.31 45.25
N GLN A 305 4.27 11.39 44.95
CA GLN A 305 3.24 10.97 45.91
C GLN A 305 3.80 9.91 46.90
N HIS A 306 4.75 9.11 46.45
CA HIS A 306 5.43 8.04 47.20
C HIS A 306 6.76 7.74 46.49
N PRO A 307 7.81 7.15 47.12
CA PRO A 307 9.05 6.82 46.42
C PRO A 307 8.89 6.08 45.08
N HIS A 308 7.82 5.28 44.96
CA HIS A 308 7.43 4.58 43.72
C HIS A 308 6.07 4.99 43.15
N VAL A 309 5.58 6.19 43.46
CA VAL A 309 4.36 6.74 42.85
C VAL A 309 4.66 8.13 42.29
N GLY A 310 4.51 8.25 40.97
CA GLY A 310 4.77 9.49 40.23
C GLY A 310 3.82 10.63 40.61
N PRO A 311 4.08 11.85 40.12
CA PRO A 311 3.26 13.03 40.40
C PRO A 311 1.81 12.92 39.93
N ASP A 312 1.55 12.09 38.91
CA ASP A 312 0.22 11.81 38.37
C ASP A 312 -0.51 10.69 39.13
N GLY A 313 0.11 10.18 40.20
CA GLY A 313 -0.41 9.11 41.04
C GLY A 313 -0.21 7.72 40.46
N ILE A 314 0.51 7.53 39.35
CA ILE A 314 0.72 6.19 38.79
C ILE A 314 1.82 5.45 39.58
N PRO A 315 1.49 4.29 40.20
CA PRO A 315 2.47 3.47 40.91
C PRO A 315 3.36 2.67 39.95
N CYS A 316 4.65 2.53 40.27
CA CYS A 316 5.54 1.56 39.67
C CYS A 316 5.38 0.20 40.37
N LEU A 317 4.36 -0.55 39.96
CA LEU A 317 3.90 -1.77 40.63
C LEU A 317 4.88 -2.96 40.63
N GLY A 318 6.03 -2.88 39.93
CA GLY A 318 7.03 -3.96 39.90
C GLY A 318 6.42 -5.32 39.57
N ASN A 319 6.60 -6.30 40.46
CA ASN A 319 6.14 -7.67 40.28
C ASN A 319 4.61 -7.83 40.40
N ILE A 320 3.89 -6.91 41.03
CA ILE A 320 2.42 -6.97 41.15
C ILE A 320 1.69 -6.29 40.00
N LYS A 321 2.42 -5.75 39.01
CA LYS A 321 1.85 -5.03 37.85
C LYS A 321 0.85 -5.87 37.05
N GLU A 322 1.05 -7.18 36.98
CA GLU A 322 0.19 -8.11 36.22
C GLU A 322 -0.99 -8.63 37.06
N ALA A 323 -0.79 -8.74 38.38
CA ALA A 323 -1.80 -9.24 39.30
C ALA A 323 -2.92 -8.22 39.57
N ILE A 324 -2.58 -6.92 39.71
CA ILE A 324 -3.58 -5.88 40.03
C ILE A 324 -4.69 -5.79 38.95
N PRO A 325 -4.39 -5.70 37.63
CA PRO A 325 -5.43 -5.71 36.60
C PRO A 325 -6.30 -6.97 36.62
N GLN A 326 -5.70 -8.13 36.93
CA GLN A 326 -6.45 -9.38 37.06
C GLN A 326 -7.43 -9.30 38.23
N PHE A 327 -7.01 -8.91 39.44
CA PHE A 327 -7.92 -8.77 40.59
C PHE A 327 -9.01 -7.71 40.37
N ILE A 328 -8.70 -6.63 39.65
CA ILE A 328 -9.71 -5.63 39.25
C ILE A 328 -10.75 -6.26 38.31
N ALA A 329 -10.32 -6.96 37.27
CA ALA A 329 -11.20 -7.69 36.35
C ALA A 329 -11.99 -8.79 37.07
N GLN A 330 -11.42 -9.37 38.13
CA GLN A 330 -12.05 -10.35 39.00
C GLN A 330 -12.99 -9.77 40.05
N ARG A 331 -13.06 -8.45 40.16
CA ARG A 331 -13.83 -7.73 41.19
C ARG A 331 -13.48 -8.21 42.60
N GLU A 332 -12.20 -8.47 42.84
CA GLU A 332 -11.65 -8.83 44.15
C GLU A 332 -11.05 -7.57 44.78
N MET A 333 -11.92 -6.59 45.05
CA MET A 333 -11.51 -5.25 45.45
C MET A 333 -10.76 -5.25 46.78
N GLY A 334 -11.14 -6.12 47.71
CA GLY A 334 -10.43 -6.30 48.97
C GLY A 334 -8.98 -6.71 48.78
N VAL A 335 -8.71 -7.61 47.83
CA VAL A 335 -7.33 -8.01 47.49
C VAL A 335 -6.56 -6.85 46.88
N VAL A 336 -7.18 -6.09 45.95
CA VAL A 336 -6.56 -4.89 45.34
C VAL A 336 -6.21 -3.86 46.41
N VAL A 337 -7.12 -3.58 47.34
CA VAL A 337 -6.88 -2.62 48.44
C VAL A 337 -5.79 -3.13 49.37
N THR A 338 -5.82 -4.41 49.74
CA THR A 338 -4.80 -5.03 50.60
C THR A 338 -3.40 -4.92 49.98
N LEU A 339 -3.26 -5.30 48.71
CA LEU A 339 -2.00 -5.18 47.98
C LEU A 339 -1.55 -3.72 47.84
N SER A 340 -2.49 -2.79 47.66
CA SER A 340 -2.19 -1.35 47.57
C SER A 340 -1.66 -0.80 48.90
N LEU A 341 -2.26 -1.20 50.03
CA LEU A 341 -1.81 -0.81 51.36
C LEU A 341 -0.42 -1.40 51.65
N GLN A 342 -0.23 -2.70 51.41
CA GLN A 342 1.07 -3.35 51.54
C GLN A 342 2.14 -2.67 50.69
N TYR A 343 1.82 -2.33 49.44
CA TYR A 343 2.73 -1.62 48.55
C TYR A 343 3.14 -0.25 49.08
N LEU A 344 2.24 0.48 49.76
CA LEU A 344 2.55 1.77 50.39
C LEU A 344 3.31 1.62 51.72
N GLU A 345 3.14 0.50 52.41
CA GLU A 345 3.82 0.17 53.67
C GLU A 345 5.19 -0.50 53.48
N THR A 346 5.45 -1.06 52.30
CA THR A 346 6.71 -1.69 51.95
C THR A 346 7.51 -0.82 50.98
N LEU A 347 8.77 -0.56 51.32
CA LEU A 347 9.70 0.11 50.43
C LEU A 347 10.89 -0.79 50.16
N ASN A 348 11.11 -1.10 48.89
CA ASN A 348 12.34 -1.74 48.47
C ASN A 348 13.45 -0.70 48.39
N LEU A 349 14.15 -0.52 49.50
CA LEU A 349 15.30 0.38 49.58
C LEU A 349 16.55 -0.18 48.91
N ASP A 350 16.49 -1.29 48.17
CA ASP A 350 17.57 -1.66 47.23
C ASP A 350 17.37 -0.99 45.85
N ASP A 351 16.18 -0.44 45.59
CA ASP A 351 15.92 0.36 44.39
C ASP A 351 16.54 1.76 44.56
N TRP A 352 17.42 2.14 43.64
CA TRP A 352 18.11 3.44 43.62
C TRP A 352 17.13 4.63 43.72
N ARG A 353 15.92 4.50 43.16
CA ARG A 353 14.89 5.54 43.20
C ARG A 353 14.28 5.65 44.59
N ALA A 354 14.07 4.53 45.28
CA ALA A 354 13.60 4.53 46.66
C ALA A 354 14.67 5.10 47.60
N GLN A 355 15.91 4.62 47.50
CA GLN A 355 17.03 5.10 48.31
C GLN A 355 17.21 6.61 48.23
N ARG A 356 17.10 7.17 47.02
CA ARG A 356 17.31 8.60 46.79
C ARG A 356 16.18 9.47 47.33
N ASN A 357 14.95 8.97 47.39
CA ASN A 357 13.78 9.79 47.67
C ASN A 357 13.14 9.53 49.04
N PHE A 358 13.37 8.38 49.65
CA PHE A 358 12.69 7.99 50.89
C PHE A 358 12.91 8.96 52.05
N PHE A 359 14.10 9.54 52.16
CA PHE A 359 14.46 10.43 53.27
C PHE A 359 13.75 11.79 53.26
N TYR A 360 13.01 12.13 52.21
CA TYR A 360 12.23 13.36 52.17
C TYR A 360 10.96 13.28 53.03
N TRP A 361 10.52 12.09 53.44
CA TRP A 361 9.38 11.94 54.32
C TRP A 361 9.76 12.18 55.80
N PRO A 362 8.87 12.79 56.61
CA PRO A 362 9.13 13.07 58.01
C PRO A 362 9.26 11.78 58.83
N LEU A 363 10.10 11.81 59.85
CA LEU A 363 10.07 10.81 60.92
C LEU A 363 8.89 11.09 61.85
N GLN A 364 8.35 10.04 62.46
CA GLN A 364 7.28 10.18 63.44
C GLN A 364 7.73 11.07 64.60
N GLY A 365 7.00 12.17 64.81
CA GLY A 365 7.31 13.18 65.84
C GLY A 365 8.41 14.18 65.47
N GLU A 366 8.96 14.11 64.26
CA GLU A 366 9.93 15.08 63.76
C GLU A 366 9.24 16.40 63.39
N ASN A 367 9.79 17.52 63.86
CA ASN A 367 9.32 18.83 63.42
C ASN A 367 9.94 19.20 62.05
N GLU A 368 9.37 20.19 61.38
CA GLU A 368 9.79 20.56 60.02
C GLU A 368 11.25 21.06 59.98
N GLU A 369 11.74 21.75 61.03
CA GLU A 369 13.12 22.26 61.07
C GLU A 369 14.15 21.12 61.12
N ASP A 370 13.91 20.11 61.97
CA ASP A 370 14.78 18.94 62.09
C ASP A 370 14.76 18.09 60.82
N ARG A 371 13.58 17.96 60.20
CA ARG A 371 13.42 17.32 58.89
C ARG A 371 14.24 18.04 57.82
N GLU A 372 14.14 19.36 57.72
CA GLU A 372 14.91 20.15 56.74
C GLU A 372 16.42 20.00 56.95
N LYS A 373 16.89 19.99 58.20
CA LYS A 373 18.31 19.75 58.53
C LYS A 373 18.76 18.36 58.08
N ARG A 374 17.97 17.32 58.38
CA ARG A 374 18.25 15.93 57.99
C ARG A 374 18.27 15.75 56.47
N VAL A 375 17.29 16.30 55.77
CA VAL A 375 17.20 16.26 54.30
C VAL A 375 18.39 16.99 53.67
N ARG A 376 18.76 18.18 54.18
CA ARG A 376 19.92 18.93 53.68
C ARG A 376 21.23 18.16 53.88
N ALA A 377 21.44 17.57 55.04
CA ALA A 377 22.61 16.74 55.33
C ALA A 377 22.69 15.54 54.37
N PHE A 378 21.56 14.88 54.12
CA PHE A 378 21.46 13.77 53.17
C PHE A 378 21.77 14.21 51.73
N GLU A 379 21.24 15.35 51.28
CA GLU A 379 21.52 15.90 49.95
C GLU A 379 22.99 16.29 49.75
N GLU A 380 23.63 16.86 50.78
CA GLU A 380 25.07 17.16 50.76
C GLU A 380 25.90 15.89 50.64
N GLU A 381 25.53 14.82 51.35
CA GLU A 381 26.19 13.52 51.25
C GLU A 381 26.02 12.89 49.86
N LEU A 382 24.81 12.95 49.30
CA LEU A 382 24.55 12.52 47.91
C LEU A 382 25.38 13.32 46.90
N LYS A 383 25.57 14.63 47.09
CA LYS A 383 26.40 15.48 46.23
C LYS A 383 27.87 15.08 46.29
N LYS A 384 28.41 14.77 47.46
CA LYS A 384 29.81 14.32 47.62
C LYS A 384 30.10 13.02 46.86
N ARG A 385 29.16 12.08 46.87
CA ARG A 385 29.30 10.78 46.20
C ARG A 385 29.08 10.82 44.68
N ARG A 386 28.45 11.88 44.16
CA ARG A 386 28.28 12.12 42.72
C ARG A 386 29.57 12.59 42.01
N ASP A 387 30.71 12.62 42.71
CA ASP A 387 32.01 12.82 42.09
C ASP A 387 32.32 11.63 41.16
N PRO A 388 32.46 11.84 39.83
CA PRO A 388 32.62 10.76 38.82
C PRO A 388 33.79 9.80 39.05
N LYS A 389 34.71 10.12 39.96
CA LYS A 389 35.90 9.32 40.27
C LYS A 389 35.64 8.14 41.22
N LEU A 390 34.44 7.99 41.78
CA LEU A 390 34.10 6.99 42.81
C LEU A 390 33.06 5.94 42.36
N GLU A 391 32.73 5.86 41.07
CA GLU A 391 31.65 5.01 40.52
C GLU A 391 31.83 3.48 40.65
N GLU A 392 32.97 2.97 41.15
CA GLU A 392 33.23 1.52 41.17
C GLU A 392 32.72 0.77 42.41
N ASN A 393 32.06 1.42 43.38
CA ASN A 393 31.48 0.69 44.52
C ASN A 393 30.20 1.33 45.09
N PRO A 394 28.99 0.77 44.83
CA PRO A 394 27.77 1.20 45.47
C PRO A 394 27.73 0.68 46.92
N VAL A 395 28.38 1.38 47.85
CA VAL A 395 28.22 1.11 49.29
C VAL A 395 26.86 1.66 49.73
N PRO A 396 26.02 0.91 50.48
CA PRO A 396 24.71 1.39 50.93
C PRO A 396 24.86 2.68 51.73
N LEU A 397 24.25 3.76 51.25
CA LEU A 397 24.24 5.12 51.85
C LEU A 397 23.81 5.17 53.33
N ILE A 398 23.29 4.07 53.85
CA ILE A 398 22.29 4.07 54.92
C ILE A 398 22.82 3.45 56.22
N ASP A 399 23.90 2.68 56.20
CA ASP A 399 24.47 2.08 57.42
C ASP A 399 25.36 3.06 58.19
N GLU A 400 26.08 3.95 57.51
CA GLU A 400 27.05 4.85 58.14
C GLU A 400 26.41 6.09 58.77
N MET A 401 25.39 6.71 58.14
CA MET A 401 24.75 7.93 58.65
C MET A 401 23.95 7.73 59.95
N TYR A 402 23.36 6.55 60.15
CA TYR A 402 22.54 6.29 61.34
C TYR A 402 23.31 5.65 62.49
N CYS A 403 24.51 5.12 62.23
CA CYS A 403 25.39 4.61 63.28
C CYS A 403 26.02 5.75 64.08
N SER A 404 26.28 6.91 63.46
CA SER A 404 26.84 8.09 64.13
C SER A 404 25.81 8.86 64.97
N GLN A 405 24.55 8.98 64.53
CA GLN A 405 23.50 9.67 65.30
C GLN A 405 23.05 8.88 66.54
N ARG A 406 23.20 7.55 66.55
CA ARG A 406 22.88 6.71 67.71
C ARG A 406 23.77 7.00 68.92
N GLN A 407 25.02 7.42 68.69
CA GLN A 407 25.95 7.79 69.76
C GLN A 407 25.63 9.13 70.42
N GLU A 408 24.91 10.05 69.75
CA GLU A 408 24.52 11.33 70.34
C GLU A 408 23.23 11.23 71.17
N VAL A 409 22.26 10.40 70.75
CA VAL A 409 20.98 10.27 71.47
C VAL A 409 21.10 9.40 72.73
N GLU A 410 21.97 8.37 72.74
CA GLU A 410 22.28 7.58 73.94
C GLU A 410 23.12 8.34 74.98
N SER A 411 23.60 9.56 74.66
CA SER A 411 24.32 10.44 75.60
C SER A 411 23.44 11.45 76.35
N VAL A 412 22.12 11.48 76.05
CA VAL A 412 21.15 12.45 76.60
C VAL A 412 19.99 11.75 77.35
N VAL A 413 20.06 10.43 77.57
CA VAL A 413 19.10 9.66 78.39
C VAL A 413 19.74 9.14 79.66
#